data_AF-A0A941N2Q1-F1
#
_entry.id   AF-A0A941N2Q1-F1
#
_cell.length_a   1.000
_cell.length_b   1.000
_cell.length_c   1.000
_cell.angle_alpha   90.00
_cell.angle_beta   90.00
_cell.angle_gamma   90.00
#
_symmetry.space_group_name_H-M   'P 1'
#
loop_
_entity.id
_entity.type
_entity.pdbx_description
1 polymer ?
#
loop_
_entity_poly.entity_id
_entity_poly.type
_entity_poly.pdbx_seq_one_letter_code
_entity_poly.pdbx_strand_id
1 'polypeptide(L)'
;MFDANHRCQQENILAQLKAVRAFHAPLDNLISNNAYMLITSLAWNLKAWLALSLPEPTGFGKEQQVEQKRGLLTMEFRTFVNFLMRVPAQVLHSGRRLIIRLLAWNEWQPVFIKLAKRLCQRPQHE
;
A
#
# COMPACT_ATOMS: atom_id res chain seq x y z
N MET A 1 -8.33 28.92 5.95
CA MET A 1 -9.37 28.34 5.06
C MET A 1 -8.98 26.89 4.78
N PHE A 2 -9.36 25.95 5.64
CA PHE A 2 -8.92 24.53 5.57
C PHE A 2 -10.07 23.55 5.24
N ASP A 3 -11.28 24.05 5.00
CA ASP A 3 -12.48 23.22 4.80
C ASP A 3 -12.51 22.45 3.46
N ALA A 4 -11.69 22.83 2.48
CA ALA A 4 -11.67 22.15 1.17
C ALA A 4 -10.91 20.81 1.17
N ASN A 5 -10.03 20.56 2.16
CA ASN A 5 -9.26 19.31 2.25
C ASN A 5 -10.11 18.09 2.68
N HIS A 6 -11.36 18.29 3.07
CA HIS A 6 -12.22 17.25 3.61
C HIS A 6 -12.98 16.42 2.56
N ARG A 7 -12.77 16.69 1.26
CA ARG A 7 -13.37 15.93 0.15
C ARG A 7 -12.72 14.54 -0.04
N CYS A 8 -12.69 13.72 1.01
CA CYS A 8 -12.28 12.30 0.97
C CYS A 8 -10.97 12.01 0.21
N GLN A 9 -9.99 12.92 0.21
CA GLN A 9 -8.75 12.78 -0.58
C GLN A 9 -8.95 12.63 -2.09
N GLN A 10 -10.07 13.08 -2.66
CA GLN A 10 -10.37 13.00 -4.10
C GLN A 10 -9.28 13.63 -4.98
N GLU A 11 -8.70 14.75 -4.55
CA GLU A 11 -7.61 15.42 -5.27
C GLU A 11 -6.34 14.57 -5.32
N ASN A 12 -6.07 13.80 -4.27
CA ASN A 12 -4.95 12.87 -4.21
C ASN A 12 -5.16 11.74 -5.23
N ILE A 13 -6.37 11.17 -5.27
CA ILE A 13 -6.75 10.13 -6.24
C ILE A 13 -6.55 10.65 -7.68
N LEU A 14 -7.00 11.87 -7.98
CA LEU A 14 -6.84 12.48 -9.29
C LEU A 14 -5.37 12.77 -9.63
N ALA A 15 -4.57 13.27 -8.68
CA ALA A 15 -3.14 13.49 -8.86
C ALA A 15 -2.40 12.19 -9.15
N GLN A 16 -2.77 11.12 -8.46
CA GLN A 16 -2.18 9.79 -8.65
C GLN A 16 -2.56 9.18 -9.99
N LEU A 17 -3.83 9.24 -10.38
CA LEU A 17 -4.27 8.77 -11.71
C LEU A 17 -3.49 9.48 -12.83
N LYS A 18 -3.17 10.77 -12.66
CA LYS A 18 -2.27 11.50 -13.56
C LYS A 18 -0.83 11.00 -13.48
N ALA A 19 -0.29 10.73 -12.29
CA ALA A 19 1.08 10.24 -12.09
C ALA A 19 1.33 8.85 -12.69
N VAL A 20 0.34 7.95 -12.67
CA VAL A 20 0.37 6.65 -13.38
C VAL A 20 -0.11 6.75 -14.83
N ARG A 21 -0.24 7.97 -15.38
CA ARG A 21 -0.59 8.21 -16.80
C ARG A 21 -1.88 7.51 -17.25
N ALA A 22 -2.85 7.34 -16.35
CA ALA A 22 -4.08 6.58 -16.63
C ALA A 22 -4.93 7.19 -17.77
N PHE A 23 -4.77 8.49 -18.08
CA PHE A 23 -5.43 9.17 -19.20
C PHE A 23 -4.61 9.24 -20.48
N HIS A 24 -3.35 8.81 -20.41
CA HIS A 24 -2.43 8.87 -21.53
C HIS A 24 -2.51 7.51 -22.21
N ALA A 25 -3.48 7.31 -23.11
CA ALA A 25 -3.73 6.04 -23.79
C ALA A 25 -2.44 5.44 -24.38
N PRO A 26 -1.70 4.58 -23.65
CA PRO A 26 -0.32 4.25 -23.99
C PRO A 26 -0.25 2.97 -24.83
N LEU A 27 -1.42 2.38 -25.10
CA LEU A 27 -1.62 1.11 -25.76
C LEU A 27 -2.48 1.35 -27.00
N ASP A 28 -2.19 0.60 -28.05
CA ASP A 28 -2.62 0.83 -29.43
C ASP A 28 -4.13 0.73 -29.66
N ASN A 29 -4.90 0.21 -28.68
CA ASN A 29 -6.35 0.08 -28.80
C ASN A 29 -7.09 0.45 -27.49
N LEU A 30 -8.38 0.78 -27.64
CA LEU A 30 -9.25 1.21 -26.55
C LEU A 30 -9.43 0.14 -25.46
N ILE A 31 -9.45 -1.14 -25.83
CA ILE A 31 -9.62 -2.27 -24.91
C ILE A 31 -8.38 -2.40 -24.01
N SER A 32 -7.19 -2.32 -24.60
CA SER A 32 -5.91 -2.36 -23.90
C SER A 32 -5.76 -1.17 -22.96
N ASN A 33 -6.18 0.03 -23.37
CA ASN A 33 -6.19 1.19 -22.48
C ASN A 33 -7.16 1.01 -21.29
N ASN A 34 -8.36 0.45 -21.54
CA ASN A 34 -9.30 0.13 -20.47
C ASN A 34 -8.72 -0.91 -19.50
N ALA A 35 -8.07 -1.95 -20.00
CA ALA A 35 -7.37 -2.94 -19.16
C ALA A 35 -6.29 -2.28 -18.29
N TYR A 36 -5.54 -1.32 -18.84
CA TYR A 36 -4.53 -0.57 -18.08
C TYR A 36 -5.15 0.27 -16.95
N MET A 37 -6.27 0.95 -17.21
CA MET A 37 -7.03 1.68 -16.19
C MET A 37 -7.58 0.75 -15.11
N LEU A 38 -8.12 -0.41 -15.48
CA LEU A 38 -8.63 -1.41 -14.54
C LEU A 38 -7.52 -1.94 -13.63
N ILE A 39 -6.37 -2.33 -14.19
CA ILE A 39 -5.20 -2.78 -13.41
C ILE A 39 -4.75 -1.69 -12.43
N THR A 40 -4.70 -0.44 -12.90
CA THR A 40 -4.34 0.72 -12.07
C THR A 40 -5.33 0.92 -10.91
N SER A 41 -6.64 0.84 -11.19
CA SER A 41 -7.67 0.98 -10.16
C SER A 41 -7.64 -0.17 -9.13
N LEU A 42 -7.37 -1.40 -9.57
CA LEU A 42 -7.22 -2.56 -8.69
C LEU A 42 -6.01 -2.43 -7.80
N ALA A 43 -4.87 -1.97 -8.34
CA ALA A 43 -3.67 -1.74 -7.56
C ALA A 43 -3.87 -0.64 -6.50
N TRP A 44 -4.66 0.39 -6.84
CA TRP A 44 -5.07 1.42 -5.88
C TRP A 44 -5.94 0.85 -4.75
N ASN A 45 -6.95 0.05 -5.10
CA ASN A 45 -7.82 -0.61 -4.13
C ASN A 45 -7.03 -1.55 -3.20
N LEU A 46 -6.04 -2.28 -3.74
CA LEU A 46 -5.17 -3.13 -2.95
C LEU A 46 -4.40 -2.34 -1.89
N LYS A 47 -3.83 -1.19 -2.26
CA LYS A 47 -3.14 -0.32 -1.30
C LYS A 47 -4.07 0.17 -0.20
N ALA A 48 -5.26 0.67 -0.58
CA ALA A 48 -6.26 1.14 0.38
C ALA A 48 -6.69 0.02 1.32
N TRP A 49 -6.95 -1.18 0.79
CA TRP A 49 -7.29 -2.37 1.56
C TRP A 49 -6.19 -2.77 2.54
N LEU A 50 -4.91 -2.73 2.14
CA LEU A 50 -3.79 -3.00 3.03
C LEU A 50 -3.74 -1.99 4.19
N ALA A 51 -3.94 -0.71 3.90
CA ALA A 51 -3.96 0.31 4.94
C ALA A 51 -5.13 0.14 5.92
N LEU A 52 -6.30 -0.26 5.43
CA LEU A 52 -7.48 -0.55 6.26
C LEU A 52 -7.36 -1.85 7.04
N SER A 53 -6.58 -2.82 6.54
CA SER A 53 -6.31 -4.10 7.20
C SER A 53 -5.39 -4.00 8.42
N LEU A 54 -4.74 -2.84 8.61
CA LEU A 54 -3.98 -2.56 9.83
C LEU A 54 -4.92 -2.56 11.05
N PRO A 55 -4.47 -3.15 12.18
CA PRO A 55 -5.26 -3.15 13.41
C PRO A 55 -5.57 -1.72 13.85
N GLU A 56 -6.71 -1.55 14.50
CA GLU A 56 -7.11 -0.23 14.98
C GLU A 56 -6.15 0.25 16.08
N PRO A 57 -5.78 1.55 16.10
CA PRO A 57 -4.82 2.06 17.05
C PRO A 57 -5.27 1.91 18.50
N THR A 58 -4.56 1.09 19.29
CA THR A 58 -4.88 0.82 20.70
C THR A 58 -3.63 0.90 21.58
N GLY A 59 -3.78 1.41 22.80
CA GLY A 59 -2.73 1.43 23.82
C GLY A 59 -1.66 2.53 23.64
N PHE A 60 -0.48 2.31 24.23
CA PHE A 60 0.66 3.22 24.12
C PHE A 60 1.14 3.32 22.65
N GLY A 61 1.37 4.55 22.18
CA GLY A 61 1.75 4.81 20.78
C GLY A 61 0.58 4.87 19.79
N LYS A 62 -0.67 5.03 20.28
CA LYS A 62 -1.88 5.20 19.45
C LYS A 62 -1.72 6.27 18.38
N GLU A 63 -1.19 7.44 18.74
CA GLU A 63 -1.00 8.56 17.81
C GLU A 63 -0.10 8.18 16.64
N GLN A 64 1.02 7.51 16.92
CA GLN A 64 1.94 7.05 15.88
C GLN A 64 1.29 5.99 14.98
N GLN A 65 0.43 5.13 15.52
CA GLN A 65 -0.30 4.12 14.75
C GLN A 65 -1.38 4.75 13.85
N VAL A 66 -2.10 5.76 14.36
CA VAL A 66 -3.04 6.57 13.57
C VAL A 66 -2.30 7.24 12.42
N GLU A 67 -1.16 7.87 12.70
CA GLU A 67 -0.37 8.57 11.68
C GLU A 67 0.21 7.61 10.64
N GLN A 68 0.68 6.42 11.05
CA GLN A 68 1.13 5.38 10.12
C GLN A 68 0.01 4.91 9.19
N LYS A 69 -1.20 4.67 9.74
CA LYS A 69 -2.37 4.23 8.96
C LYS A 69 -2.82 5.34 8.01
N ARG A 70 -2.89 6.59 8.50
CA ARG A 70 -3.22 7.77 7.69
C ARG A 70 -2.18 7.98 6.58
N GLY A 71 -0.90 7.97 6.93
CA GLY A 71 0.19 8.13 5.96
C GLY A 71 0.15 7.05 4.88
N LEU A 72 -0.16 5.79 5.20
CA LEU A 72 -0.29 4.74 4.19
C LEU A 72 -1.48 4.98 3.25
N LEU A 73 -2.61 5.50 3.75
CA LEU A 73 -3.76 5.88 2.93
C LEU A 73 -3.45 7.09 2.02
N THR A 74 -2.76 8.11 2.55
CA THR A 74 -2.50 9.36 1.84
C THR A 74 -1.28 9.33 0.91
N MET A 75 -0.37 8.38 1.11
CA MET A 75 0.88 8.28 0.35
C MET A 75 0.64 8.26 -1.17
N GLU A 76 1.63 8.61 -1.97
CA GLU A 76 1.60 8.37 -3.41
C GLU A 76 1.70 6.87 -3.76
N PHE A 77 1.05 6.42 -4.84
CA PHE A 77 1.11 5.01 -5.27
C PHE A 77 2.55 4.57 -5.58
N ARG A 78 3.32 5.42 -6.26
CA ARG A 78 4.73 5.12 -6.60
C ARG A 78 5.59 4.96 -5.34
N THR A 79 5.38 5.81 -4.35
CA THR A 79 6.05 5.76 -3.05
C THR A 79 5.69 4.47 -2.31
N PHE A 80 4.41 4.08 -2.32
CA PHE A 80 3.95 2.81 -1.77
C PHE A 80 4.65 1.60 -2.42
N VAL A 81 4.72 1.57 -3.76
CA VAL A 81 5.41 0.50 -4.48
C VAL A 81 6.88 0.43 -4.10
N ASN A 82 7.58 1.56 -4.03
CA ASN A 82 9.01 1.56 -3.69
C ASN A 82 9.29 1.13 -2.26
N PHE A 83 8.47 1.55 -1.29
CA PHE A 83 8.74 1.29 0.13
C PHE A 83 8.13 -0.02 0.68
N LEU A 84 7.02 -0.50 0.10
CA LEU A 84 6.34 -1.71 0.58
C LEU A 84 6.41 -2.90 -0.39
N MET A 85 6.51 -2.67 -1.70
CA MET A 85 6.49 -3.76 -2.70
C MET A 85 7.89 -4.10 -3.22
N ARG A 86 8.71 -3.09 -3.54
CA ARG A 86 10.06 -3.24 -4.11
C ARG A 86 11.14 -3.23 -3.02
N VAL A 87 10.91 -3.98 -1.95
CA VAL A 87 11.87 -4.14 -0.87
C VAL A 87 12.84 -5.27 -1.23
N PRO A 88 14.15 -5.02 -1.33
CA PRO A 88 15.10 -6.08 -1.62
C PRO A 88 15.10 -7.08 -0.46
N ALA A 89 14.89 -8.35 -0.78
CA ALA A 89 14.86 -9.42 0.21
C ALA A 89 15.63 -10.65 -0.28
N GLN A 90 16.31 -11.31 0.64
CA GLN A 90 16.98 -12.59 0.43
C GLN A 90 16.09 -13.71 0.95
N VAL A 91 15.74 -14.64 0.06
CA VAL A 91 14.97 -15.83 0.40
C VAL A 91 15.93 -17.01 0.55
N LEU A 92 16.06 -17.52 1.76
CA LEU A 92 16.96 -18.62 2.10
C LEU A 92 16.15 -19.83 2.54
N HIS A 93 16.43 -20.98 1.92
CA HIS A 93 15.91 -22.26 2.37
C HIS A 93 17.00 -22.93 3.22
N SER A 94 16.75 -23.10 4.51
CA SER A 94 17.69 -23.75 5.43
C SER A 94 16.98 -24.88 6.17
N GLY A 95 17.30 -26.12 5.80
CA GLY A 95 16.61 -27.31 6.31
C GLY A 95 15.10 -27.26 6.05
N ARG A 96 14.30 -27.31 7.12
CA ARG A 96 12.83 -27.19 7.07
C ARG A 96 12.31 -25.77 7.34
N ARG A 97 13.16 -24.73 7.22
CA ARG A 97 12.80 -23.34 7.50
C ARG A 97 12.99 -22.46 6.26
N LEU A 98 11.99 -21.64 5.96
CA LEU A 98 12.07 -20.53 5.02
C LEU A 98 12.48 -19.26 5.80
N ILE A 99 13.64 -18.70 5.48
CA ILE A 99 14.16 -17.49 6.11
C ILE A 99 14.12 -16.36 5.08
N ILE A 100 13.37 -15.31 5.36
CA ILE A 100 13.28 -14.12 4.51
C ILE A 100 14.00 -12.98 5.23
N ARG A 101 15.07 -12.45 4.63
CA ARG A 101 15.85 -11.32 5.17
C ARG A 101 15.63 -10.08 4.32
N LEU A 102 15.22 -8.97 4.92
CA LEU A 102 15.17 -7.68 4.22
C LEU A 102 16.59 -7.11 4.12
N LEU A 103 17.01 -6.71 2.93
CA LEU A 103 18.38 -6.28 2.62
C LEU A 103 18.55 -4.74 2.60
N ALA A 104 17.47 -4.01 2.82
CA ALA A 104 17.49 -2.56 2.97
C ALA A 104 16.70 -2.19 4.22
N TRP A 105 16.94 -1.00 4.77
CA TRP A 105 16.10 -0.38 5.79
C TRP A 105 15.24 0.72 5.16
N ASN A 106 13.99 0.84 5.59
CA ASN A 106 13.13 1.98 5.29
C ASN A 106 12.18 2.26 6.46
N GLU A 107 11.65 3.49 6.53
CA GLU A 107 10.78 3.95 7.62
C GLU A 107 9.44 3.19 7.73
N TRP A 108 8.98 2.57 6.63
CA TRP A 108 7.72 1.83 6.55
C TRP A 108 7.84 0.36 6.94
N GLN A 109 9.04 -0.13 7.25
CA GLN A 109 9.25 -1.54 7.62
C GLN A 109 8.51 -2.00 8.88
N PRO A 110 8.40 -1.19 9.96
CA PRO A 110 7.57 -1.58 11.10
C PRO A 110 6.11 -1.82 10.70
N VAL A 111 5.57 -1.01 9.79
CA VAL A 111 4.21 -1.16 9.25
C VAL A 111 4.12 -2.40 8.37
N PHE A 112 5.09 -2.62 7.48
CA PHE A 112 5.18 -3.81 6.63
C PHE A 112 5.20 -5.10 7.44
N ILE A 113 6.00 -5.18 8.51
CA ILE A 113 6.09 -6.36 9.37
C ILE A 113 4.76 -6.60 10.11
N LYS A 114 4.09 -5.53 10.58
CA LYS A 114 2.75 -5.65 11.18
C LYS A 114 1.74 -6.21 10.19
N LEU A 115 1.73 -5.72 8.95
CA LEU A 115 0.87 -6.23 7.88
C LEU A 115 1.16 -7.70 7.57
N ALA A 116 2.43 -8.06 7.39
CA ALA A 116 2.83 -9.44 7.13
C ALA A 116 2.38 -10.38 8.25
N LYS A 117 2.55 -9.98 9.52
CA LYS A 117 2.03 -10.74 10.67
C LYS A 117 0.52 -10.90 10.61
N ARG A 118 -0.22 -9.83 10.31
CA ARG A 118 -1.69 -9.86 10.22
C ARG A 118 -2.19 -10.78 9.10
N LEU A 119 -1.56 -10.73 7.93
CA LEU A 119 -1.94 -11.55 6.78
C LEU A 119 -1.56 -13.02 6.95
N CYS A 120 -0.45 -13.30 7.65
CA CYS A 120 -0.05 -14.68 7.97
C CYS A 120 -0.84 -15.28 9.14
N GLN A 121 -1.44 -14.46 10.00
CA GLN A 121 -2.38 -14.93 11.01
C GLN A 121 -3.66 -15.39 10.30
N ARG A 122 -3.95 -16.69 10.34
CA ARG A 122 -5.24 -17.22 9.86
C ARG A 122 -6.38 -16.51 10.60
N PRO A 123 -7.46 -16.10 9.90
CA PRO A 123 -8.65 -15.63 10.59
C PRO A 123 -9.15 -16.78 11.48
N GLN A 124 -9.13 -16.57 12.80
CA GLN A 124 -9.96 -17.37 13.69
C GLN A 124 -11.39 -16.95 13.37
N HIS A 125 -12.09 -17.79 12.63
CA HIS A 125 -13.54 -17.65 12.45
C HIS A 125 -14.19 -17.84 13.82
N GLU A 126 -14.82 -16.78 14.33
CA GLU A 126 -15.97 -16.85 15.25
C GLU A 126 -17.25 -16.74 14.41
#